data_AF-A0A2V9Z8D2-F1
#
_entry.id   AF-A0A2V9Z8D2-F1
#
_cell.length_a   1.000
_cell.length_b   1.000
_cell.length_c   1.000
_cell.angle_alpha   90.00
_cell.angle_beta   90.00
_cell.angle_gamma   90.00
#
_symmetry.space_group_name_H-M   'P 1'
#
loop_
_entity.id
_entity.type
_entity.pdbx_description
1 polymer ?
#
loop_
_entity_poly.entity_id
_entity_poly.type
_entity_poly.pdbx_seq_one_letter_code
_entity_poly.pdbx_strand_id
1 'polypeptide(L)' 'MADRKQFSTRIKPDPELLALLEKTKNVPVTEKELQEQRISFAFGNAPADADYITKDSVRQASKKIKLL' A
#
# COMPACT_ATOMS: atom_id res chain seq x y z
N MET A 1 -14.23 6.26 -11.77
CA MET A 1 -13.90 5.56 -10.52
C MET A 1 -14.52 4.18 -10.59
N ALA A 2 -13.77 3.10 -10.34
CA ALA A 2 -14.33 1.75 -10.39
C ALA A 2 -15.48 1.59 -9.37
N ASP A 3 -16.61 1.04 -9.79
CA ASP A 3 -17.76 0.75 -8.93
C ASP A 3 -17.33 -0.19 -7.80
N ARG A 4 -17.22 0.36 -6.59
CA ARG A 4 -16.89 -0.43 -5.40
C ARG A 4 -18.13 -1.26 -5.03
N LYS A 5 -18.17 -2.50 -5.50
CA LYS A 5 -19.07 -3.53 -4.95
C LYS A 5 -18.73 -3.72 -3.47
N GLN A 6 -19.55 -3.13 -2.61
CA GLN A 6 -19.48 -3.33 -1.16
C GLN A 6 -19.80 -4.81 -0.89
N PHE A 7 -18.81 -5.57 -0.43
CA PHE A 7 -18.91 -6.99 -0.16
C PHE A 7 -19.99 -7.25 0.92
N SER A 8 -21.18 -7.67 0.50
CA SER A 8 -22.31 -8.01 1.37
C SER A 8 -22.25 -9.45 1.90
N THR A 9 -21.18 -10.19 1.62
CA THR A 9 -21.00 -11.56 2.08
C THR A 9 -20.22 -11.57 3.39
N ARG A 10 -20.73 -12.26 4.42
CA ARG A 10 -19.91 -12.62 5.60
C ARG A 10 -18.86 -13.62 5.14
N ILE A 11 -17.68 -13.13 4.78
CA ILE A 11 -16.54 -13.97 4.40
C ILE A 11 -16.02 -14.61 5.69
N LYS A 12 -16.00 -15.95 5.75
CA LYS A 12 -15.30 -16.66 6.82
C LYS A 12 -13.80 -16.46 6.58
N PRO A 13 -13.05 -15.86 7.53
CA PRO A 13 -11.63 -15.63 7.35
C PRO A 13 -10.88 -16.96 7.26
N ASP A 14 -9.87 -17.00 6.40
CA ASP A 14 -8.98 -18.14 6.26
C ASP A 14 -8.18 -18.32 7.56
N PRO A 15 -8.25 -19.49 8.23
CA PRO A 15 -7.55 -19.74 9.49
C PRO A 15 -6.02 -19.64 9.35
N GLU A 16 -5.45 -19.97 8.19
CA GLU A 16 -4.00 -19.86 7.96
C GLU A 16 -3.57 -18.40 7.87
N LEU A 17 -4.38 -17.55 7.20
CA LEU A 17 -4.12 -16.11 7.14
C LEU A 17 -4.24 -15.45 8.51
N LEU A 18 -5.21 -15.87 9.33
CA LEU A 18 -5.33 -15.39 10.72
C LEU A 18 -4.11 -15.79 11.55
N ALA A 19 -3.68 -17.05 11.45
CA ALA A 19 -2.50 -17.52 12.16
C ALA A 19 -1.24 -16.78 11.73
N LEU A 20 -1.10 -16.46 10.44
CA LEU A 20 0.02 -15.67 9.92
C LEU A 20 -0.01 -14.23 10.45
N LEU A 21 -1.18 -13.58 10.41
CA LEU A 21 -1.36 -12.22 10.92
C LEU A 21 -1.02 -12.13 12.42
N GLU A 22 -1.51 -13.08 13.22
CA GLU A 22 -1.24 -13.12 14.65
C GLU A 22 0.27 -13.29 14.95
N LYS A 23 0.99 -14.05 14.12
CA LYS A 23 2.44 -14.21 14.26
C LYS A 23 3.23 -12.95 13.89
N THR A 24 2.72 -12.13 12.97
CA THR A 24 3.49 -11.00 12.40
C THR A 24 3.04 -9.62 12.87
N LYS A 25 1.86 -9.48 13.48
CA LYS A 25 1.27 -8.16 13.81
C LYS A 25 2.13 -7.27 14.72
N ASN A 26 3.02 -7.87 15.52
CA ASN A 26 3.90 -7.16 16.45
C ASN A 26 5.33 -7.00 15.90
N VAL A 27 5.60 -7.41 14.66
CA VAL A 27 6.90 -7.21 14.03
C VAL A 27 7.07 -5.70 13.79
N PRO A 28 8.08 -5.06 14.40
CA PRO A 28 8.30 -3.63 14.21
C PRO A 28 8.69 -3.37 12.75
N VAL A 29 8.04 -2.38 12.14
CA VAL A 29 8.39 -1.89 10.81
C VAL A 29 9.28 -0.66 10.98
N THR A 30 10.46 -0.70 10.37
CA THR A 30 11.38 0.44 10.40
C THR A 30 10.87 1.58 9.50
N GLU A 31 11.30 2.82 9.75
CA GLU A 31 10.91 3.95 8.90
C GLU A 31 11.35 3.76 7.44
N LYS A 32 12.49 3.10 7.21
CA LYS A 32 12.98 2.77 5.86
C LYS A 32 12.04 1.80 5.13
N GLU A 33 11.56 0.76 5.82
CA GLU A 33 10.60 -0.19 5.26
C GLU A 33 9.25 0.48 5.00
N LEU A 34 8.79 1.30 5.95
CA LEU A 34 7.54 2.05 5.82
C LEU A 34 7.61 3.03 4.63
N GLN A 35 8.74 3.72 4.45
CA GLN A 35 8.97 4.61 3.32
C GLN A 35 8.94 3.85 1.98
N GLU A 36 9.62 2.70 1.87
CA GLU A 36 9.61 1.91 0.63
C GLU A 36 8.23 1.29 0.34
N GLN A 37 7.47 0.89 1.37
CA GLN A 37 6.07 0.48 1.21
C GLN A 37 5.20 1.62 0.68
N ARG A 38 5.32 2.83 1.22
CA ARG A 38 4.59 4.02 0.73
C ARG A 38 4.93 4.33 -0.73
N ILE A 39 6.21 4.24 -1.11
CA ILE A 39 6.66 4.42 -2.50
C ILE A 39 6.02 3.36 -3.41
N SER A 40 6.08 2.09 -3.00
CA SER A 40 5.55 0.98 -3.79
C SER A 40 4.03 1.06 -3.92
N PHE A 41 3.33 1.46 -2.86
CA PHE A 41 1.88 1.69 -2.87
C PHE A 41 1.50 2.83 -3.82
N ALA A 42 2.16 3.99 -3.73
CA ALA A 42 1.86 5.13 -4.58
C ALA A 42 2.14 4.84 -6.06
N PHE A 43 3.25 4.17 -6.38
CA PHE A 43 3.53 3.75 -7.74
C PHE A 43 2.56 2.67 -8.24
N GLY A 44 2.27 1.64 -7.43
CA GLY A 44 1.33 0.57 -7.79
C GLY A 44 -0.11 1.03 -7.97
N ASN A 45 -0.47 2.20 -7.44
CA ASN A 45 -1.77 2.84 -7.62
C ASN A 45 -1.72 4.03 -8.60
N ALA A 46 -0.61 4.25 -9.31
CA ALA A 46 -0.53 5.27 -10.35
C ALA A 46 -1.53 4.96 -11.48
N PRO A 47 -2.13 5.97 -12.13
CA PRO A 47 -2.93 5.76 -13.33
C PRO A 47 -2.13 5.00 -14.39
N ALA A 48 -2.74 4.01 -15.04
CA ALA A 48 -2.06 3.16 -16.01
C ALA A 48 -1.59 3.92 -17.27
N ASP A 49 -2.24 5.06 -17.56
CA ASP A 49 -1.94 6.00 -18.63
C ASP A 49 -0.97 7.12 -18.20
N ALA A 50 -0.40 7.05 -17.00
CA ALA A 50 0.55 8.04 -16.53
C ALA A 50 1.96 7.82 -17.12
N ASP A 51 2.30 8.60 -18.14
CA ASP A 51 3.61 8.51 -18.82
C ASP A 51 4.82 8.89 -17.93
N TYR A 52 4.60 9.69 -16.88
CA TYR A 52 5.68 10.29 -16.08
C TYR A 52 5.73 9.83 -14.61
N ILE A 53 4.78 8.98 -14.19
CA ILE A 53 4.78 8.43 -12.83
C ILE A 53 5.57 7.12 -12.83
N THR A 54 6.84 7.22 -12.47
CA THR A 54 7.74 6.08 -12.32
C THR A 54 8.02 5.82 -10.84
N LYS A 55 8.49 4.62 -10.50
CA LYS A 55 8.88 4.31 -9.12
C LYS A 55 9.96 5.29 -8.59
N ASP A 56 10.85 5.75 -9.47
CA ASP A 56 11.87 6.73 -9.12
C ASP A 56 11.30 8.14 -8.95
N SER A 57 10.36 8.58 -9.78
CA SER A 57 9.72 9.89 -9.59
C SER A 57 8.92 9.93 -8.29
N VAL A 58 8.20 8.85 -7.95
CA VAL A 58 7.52 8.68 -6.65
C VAL A 58 8.51 8.67 -5.49
N ARG A 59 9.65 7.98 -5.61
CA ARG A 59 10.71 7.98 -4.58
C ARG A 59 11.23 9.39 -4.32
N GLN A 60 11.48 10.19 -5.36
CA GLN A 60 11.91 11.57 -5.19
C GLN A 60 10.83 12.44 -4.54
N ALA A 61 9.57 12.27 -4.96
CA ALA A 61 8.44 12.99 -4.37
C ALA A 61 8.23 12.64 -2.89
N SER A 62 8.41 11.37 -2.50
CA SER A 62 8.22 10.90 -1.11
C SER A 62 9.13 11.59 -0.08
N LYS A 63 10.24 12.19 -0.53
CA LYS A 63 11.19 12.91 0.32
C LYS A 63 10.78 14.37 0.58
N LYS A 64 9.78 14.88 -0.14
CA LYS A 64 9.35 16.28 -0.08
C LYS A 64 7.90 16.32 0.39
N ILE A 65 7.68 16.82 1.59
CA ILE A 65 6.32 17.15 2.06
C ILE A 65 6.05 18.60 1.65
N LYS A 66 5.06 18.81 0.78
CA LYS A 66 4.49 20.14 0.57
C LYS A 66 3.34 20.29 1.56
N LEU A 67 3.54 21.06 2.62
CA LEU A 67 2.45 21.54 3.46
C LEU A 67 1.82 22.72 2.70
N LEU A 68 0.54 22.59 2.36
CA LEU A 68 -0.29 23.65 1.79
C LEU A 68 -0.74 24.62 2.88
#